data_AF-C1MPK9-F1
#
_entry.id   AF-C1MPK9-F1
#
_cell.length_a   1.000
_cell.length_b   1.000
_cell.length_c   1.000
_cell.angle_alpha   90.00
_cell.angle_beta   90.00
_cell.angle_gamma   90.00
#
_symmetry.space_group_name_H-M   'P 1'
#
loop_
_entity.id
_entity.type
_entity.pdbx_description
1 polymer ?
#
loop_
_entity_poly.entity_id
_entity_poly.type
_entity_poly.pdbx_seq_one_letter_code
_entity_poly.pdbx_strand_id
1 'polypeptide(L)'
;MSTALARLALAPATRARVDASLRRSVGHRDDARPHRRPRLIRRASSASPSASASNADGMYDGTVLFHLYDELVAPKPIFTTFLEGALHVAEVARSHPSYASAHFHEAHDQARAIDCEPHGYFNMTLFSCAPETLWDAFEDLRECVDIGHVERTHHPLPCAEIAATPGPTSAIASAPHGAVKYAETDATVLVATPRGGDKEKEAWEAWSGVDAARESCGETFLGASLHECVDAASAYRFVVRTELGGASDEAVAAATEAARAAAGDGAIVGAYRCAFNIEKEGAPAGALPAVREVQKKQREAKEQGFKSAAA
;
A
#
# COMPACT_ATOMS: atom_id res chain seq x y z
N MET A 1 38.71 -20.93 39.95
CA MET A 1 37.58 -21.86 39.73
C MET A 1 36.88 -21.35 38.47
N SER A 2 36.93 -21.96 37.28
CA SER A 2 36.85 -23.40 36.93
C SER A 2 35.57 -24.02 37.48
N THR A 3 34.64 -24.63 36.73
CA THR A 3 34.56 -24.97 35.28
C THR A 3 33.31 -24.30 34.65
N ALA A 4 32.81 -24.54 33.43
CA ALA A 4 33.08 -25.53 32.38
C ALA A 4 32.79 -25.00 30.95
N LEU A 5 32.97 -25.86 29.93
CA LEU A 5 32.43 -25.73 28.58
C LEU A 5 31.30 -26.75 28.36
N ALA A 6 30.38 -26.46 27.44
CA ALA A 6 29.61 -27.48 26.72
C ALA A 6 29.49 -27.11 25.24
N ARG A 7 30.37 -27.66 24.40
CA ARG A 7 30.18 -27.74 22.95
C ARG A 7 29.46 -29.04 22.64
N LEU A 8 28.44 -29.00 21.78
CA LEU A 8 27.98 -30.16 21.02
C LEU A 8 27.93 -29.79 19.54
N ALA A 9 28.38 -30.71 18.70
CA ALA A 9 28.49 -30.58 17.26
C ALA A 9 28.22 -31.94 16.60
N LEU A 10 28.17 -31.96 15.26
CA LEU A 10 27.78 -33.08 14.36
C LEU A 10 26.25 -33.33 14.29
N ALA A 11 25.66 -33.67 13.13
CA ALA A 11 26.15 -33.71 11.73
C ALA A 11 24.94 -33.79 10.75
N PRO A 12 25.11 -33.56 9.43
CA PRO A 12 24.01 -33.27 8.51
C PRO A 12 23.45 -34.48 7.74
N ALA A 13 22.19 -34.37 7.30
CA ALA A 13 21.47 -35.28 6.41
C ALA A 13 20.32 -34.51 5.73
N THR A 14 19.93 -34.68 4.45
CA THR A 14 20.57 -35.34 3.30
C THR A 14 20.05 -34.69 2.02
N ARG A 15 20.81 -34.71 0.91
CA ARG A 15 20.31 -34.26 -0.40
C ARG A 15 19.18 -35.16 -0.93
N ALA A 16 18.13 -34.57 -1.48
CA ALA A 16 17.30 -35.19 -2.50
C ALA A 16 17.31 -34.32 -3.76
N ARG A 17 17.88 -34.84 -4.85
CA ARG A 17 17.65 -34.30 -6.21
C ARG A 17 16.38 -34.96 -6.75
N VAL A 18 15.55 -34.21 -7.47
CA VAL A 18 14.70 -34.78 -8.51
C VAL A 18 15.08 -34.12 -9.83
N ASP A 19 15.10 -34.95 -10.88
CA ASP A 19 15.76 -34.65 -12.14
C ASP A 19 14.83 -33.99 -13.17
N ALA A 20 15.41 -33.58 -14.29
CA ALA A 20 14.78 -32.76 -15.33
C ALA A 20 13.78 -33.52 -16.24
N SER A 21 13.20 -32.73 -17.15
CA SER A 21 12.65 -33.11 -18.47
C SER A 21 11.12 -33.22 -18.60
N LEU A 22 10.54 -32.23 -19.31
CA LEU A 22 10.08 -32.52 -20.67
C LEU A 22 10.07 -31.27 -21.56
N ARG A 23 10.25 -31.49 -22.87
CA ARG A 23 10.50 -30.48 -23.91
C ARG A 23 9.35 -30.39 -24.90
N ARG A 24 9.19 -29.19 -25.48
CA ARG A 24 8.69 -28.89 -26.84
C ARG A 24 7.25 -29.31 -27.21
N SER A 25 6.52 -28.33 -27.71
CA SER A 25 6.14 -28.34 -29.14
C SER A 25 6.07 -26.90 -29.69
N VAL A 26 6.24 -26.77 -31.01
CA VAL A 26 6.23 -25.48 -31.74
C VAL A 26 5.00 -25.46 -32.64
N GLY A 27 4.29 -24.33 -32.69
CA GLY A 27 3.17 -24.07 -33.59
C GLY A 27 3.29 -22.68 -34.21
N HIS A 28 2.94 -22.56 -35.49
CA HIS A 28 3.36 -21.45 -36.37
C HIS A 28 2.17 -21.03 -37.25
N ARG A 29 1.88 -19.71 -37.35
CA ARG A 29 1.46 -18.96 -38.56
C ARG A 29 0.89 -17.54 -38.29
N ASP A 30 1.55 -16.56 -38.89
CA ASP A 30 1.06 -15.56 -39.86
C ASP A 30 -0.18 -14.67 -39.61
N ASP A 31 0.10 -13.36 -39.67
CA ASP A 31 -0.61 -12.26 -40.33
C ASP A 31 -2.14 -12.05 -40.22
N ALA A 32 -2.51 -10.95 -39.53
CA ALA A 32 -3.29 -9.86 -40.12
C ALA A 32 -3.23 -8.57 -39.26
N ARG A 33 -2.79 -7.43 -39.84
CA ARG A 33 -2.98 -6.09 -39.24
C ARG A 33 -4.16 -5.36 -39.91
N PRO A 34 -5.14 -4.88 -39.15
CA PRO A 34 -6.00 -3.78 -39.56
C PRO A 34 -5.76 -2.51 -38.73
N HIS A 35 -5.92 -1.35 -39.38
CA HIS A 35 -5.61 -0.03 -38.83
C HIS A 35 -6.46 0.35 -37.60
N ARG A 36 -5.81 0.78 -36.51
CA ARG A 36 -6.50 1.41 -35.37
C ARG A 36 -6.80 2.88 -35.66
N ARG A 37 -8.09 3.23 -35.77
CA ARG A 37 -8.58 4.59 -35.47
C ARG A 37 -8.62 4.77 -33.94
N PRO A 38 -8.40 5.99 -33.40
CA PRO A 38 -8.49 6.23 -31.97
C PRO A 38 -9.93 6.03 -31.48
N ARG A 39 -10.14 5.10 -30.56
CA ARG A 39 -11.39 4.96 -29.79
C ARG A 39 -11.23 5.74 -28.49
N LEU A 40 -12.24 6.55 -28.13
CA LEU A 40 -12.32 7.10 -26.78
C LEU A 40 -12.29 5.94 -25.75
N ILE A 41 -11.47 6.09 -24.71
CA ILE A 41 -11.40 5.13 -23.61
C ILE A 41 -12.64 5.32 -22.73
N ARG A 42 -13.68 4.56 -23.03
CA ARG A 42 -14.82 4.36 -22.14
C ARG A 42 -14.35 3.51 -20.97
N ARG A 43 -14.44 4.02 -19.73
CA ARG A 43 -14.17 3.25 -18.49
C ARG A 43 -14.86 1.89 -18.58
N ALA A 44 -14.11 0.82 -18.34
CA ALA A 44 -14.61 -0.55 -18.48
C ALA A 44 -15.51 -0.89 -17.29
N SER A 45 -16.82 -0.93 -17.53
CA SER A 45 -17.80 -1.56 -16.64
C SER A 45 -17.87 -3.07 -16.88
N SER A 46 -18.26 -3.82 -15.85
CA SER A 46 -18.52 -5.27 -15.80
C SER A 46 -17.31 -6.21 -15.89
N ALA A 47 -16.67 -6.45 -14.73
CA ALA A 47 -16.42 -7.81 -14.29
C ALA A 47 -17.69 -8.32 -13.55
N SER A 48 -17.92 -9.64 -13.53
CA SER A 48 -18.96 -10.24 -12.68
C SER A 48 -18.73 -9.87 -11.21
N PRO A 49 -19.77 -9.73 -10.37
CA PRO A 49 -19.57 -9.43 -8.96
C PRO A 49 -18.86 -10.62 -8.30
N SER A 50 -17.57 -10.45 -8.01
CA SER A 50 -16.95 -11.15 -6.89
C SER A 50 -17.79 -10.88 -5.65
N ALA A 51 -17.95 -11.89 -4.78
CA ALA A 51 -18.66 -11.69 -3.53
C ALA A 51 -18.09 -10.45 -2.81
N SER A 52 -18.96 -9.54 -2.42
CA SER A 52 -18.58 -8.34 -1.67
C SER A 52 -17.93 -8.80 -0.37
N ALA A 53 -16.70 -8.36 -0.08
CA ALA A 53 -16.12 -8.53 1.25
C ALA A 53 -16.61 -7.39 2.15
N SER A 54 -17.93 -7.18 2.14
CA SER A 54 -18.62 -6.21 2.99
C SER A 54 -19.32 -6.95 4.12
N ASN A 55 -19.16 -6.46 5.34
CA ASN A 55 -19.99 -6.91 6.45
C ASN A 55 -21.43 -6.39 6.30
N ALA A 56 -22.29 -6.65 7.29
CA ALA A 56 -23.69 -6.23 7.26
C ALA A 56 -23.86 -4.70 7.12
N ASP A 57 -22.87 -3.92 7.58
CA ASP A 57 -22.84 -2.47 7.54
C ASP A 57 -22.10 -1.90 6.32
N GLY A 58 -21.83 -2.71 5.28
CA GLY A 58 -21.21 -2.24 4.03
C GLY A 58 -19.70 -1.96 4.09
N MET A 59 -19.08 -2.16 5.26
CA MET A 59 -17.66 -1.91 5.55
C MET A 59 -16.80 -3.13 5.21
N TYR A 60 -15.49 -2.96 4.98
CA TYR A 60 -14.61 -4.09 4.62
C TYR A 60 -14.53 -5.13 5.75
N ASP A 61 -14.95 -6.35 5.45
CA ASP A 61 -14.98 -7.51 6.36
C ASP A 61 -13.64 -8.25 6.30
N GLY A 62 -12.59 -7.56 6.73
CA GLY A 62 -11.21 -8.04 6.65
C GLY A 62 -10.23 -7.10 7.35
N THR A 63 -8.95 -7.40 7.22
CA THR A 63 -7.86 -6.62 7.81
C THR A 63 -7.33 -5.61 6.81
N VAL A 64 -7.23 -4.35 7.24
CA VAL A 64 -6.42 -3.32 6.59
C VAL A 64 -5.14 -3.15 7.43
N LEU A 65 -4.04 -3.76 6.98
CA LEU A 65 -2.73 -3.58 7.59
C LEU A 65 -2.10 -2.28 7.04
N PHE A 66 -2.10 -1.22 7.84
CA PHE A 66 -1.29 -0.03 7.53
C PHE A 66 0.13 -0.22 8.07
N HIS A 67 1.15 0.14 7.30
CA HIS A 67 2.53 0.15 7.76
C HIS A 67 3.07 1.58 7.63
N LEU A 68 3.26 2.23 8.77
CA LEU A 68 3.82 3.57 8.86
C LEU A 68 5.31 3.47 9.20
N TYR A 69 6.13 4.35 8.63
CA TYR A 69 7.59 4.28 8.76
C TYR A 69 8.15 5.61 9.28
N ASP A 70 8.72 5.59 10.47
CA ASP A 70 9.39 6.74 11.09
C ASP A 70 10.83 6.87 10.56
N GLU A 71 11.48 5.73 10.30
CA GLU A 71 12.82 5.67 9.69
C GLU A 71 12.81 5.00 8.31
N LEU A 72 13.21 5.74 7.28
CA LEU A 72 13.37 5.24 5.91
C LEU A 72 14.82 4.82 5.60
N VAL A 73 15.49 4.18 6.56
CA VAL A 73 16.89 3.73 6.44
C VAL A 73 16.94 2.28 5.96
N ALA A 74 17.97 1.93 5.17
CA ALA A 74 18.16 0.57 4.67
C ALA A 74 18.35 -0.46 5.83
N PRO A 75 17.50 -1.50 5.92
CA PRO A 75 17.60 -2.58 6.90
C PRO A 75 18.81 -3.50 6.57
N LYS A 76 19.94 -3.21 7.22
CA LYS A 76 21.21 -3.91 7.00
C LYS A 76 21.32 -5.16 7.87
N PRO A 77 22.05 -6.20 7.44
CA PRO A 77 22.83 -6.29 6.19
C PRO A 77 22.03 -6.79 4.98
N ILE A 78 20.73 -7.03 5.12
CA ILE A 78 19.95 -7.86 4.19
C ILE A 78 19.56 -7.10 2.91
N PHE A 79 19.13 -5.84 3.05
CA PHE A 79 18.70 -5.02 1.91
C PHE A 79 19.60 -3.79 1.74
N THR A 80 19.71 -3.30 0.51
CA THR A 80 20.58 -2.15 0.17
C THR A 80 19.85 -0.81 0.28
N THR A 81 18.52 -0.83 0.19
CA THR A 81 17.64 0.34 0.38
C THR A 81 16.48 0.01 1.31
N PHE A 82 15.85 1.05 1.90
CA PHE A 82 14.60 0.90 2.65
C PHE A 82 13.49 0.25 1.80
N LEU A 83 13.33 0.71 0.55
CA LEU A 83 12.28 0.23 -0.36
C LEU A 83 12.41 -1.26 -0.69
N GLU A 84 13.63 -1.79 -0.79
CA GLU A 84 13.85 -3.23 -0.99
C GLU A 84 13.30 -4.06 0.18
N GLY A 85 13.53 -3.63 1.43
CA GLY A 85 12.96 -4.28 2.62
C GLY A 85 11.44 -4.16 2.67
N ALA A 86 10.91 -2.95 2.47
CA ALA A 86 9.47 -2.69 2.53
C ALA A 86 8.68 -3.43 1.42
N LEU A 87 9.26 -3.56 0.22
CA LEU A 87 8.68 -4.35 -0.88
C LEU A 87 8.84 -5.86 -0.66
N HIS A 88 9.89 -6.32 0.04
CA HIS A 88 10.01 -7.72 0.44
C HIS A 88 8.91 -8.13 1.42
N VAL A 89 8.57 -7.27 2.39
CA VAL A 89 7.41 -7.48 3.29
C VAL A 89 6.12 -7.63 2.49
N ALA A 90 5.87 -6.76 1.50
CA ALA A 90 4.69 -6.86 0.65
C ALA A 90 4.68 -8.13 -0.24
N GLU A 91 5.85 -8.60 -0.71
CA GLU A 91 5.98 -9.83 -1.48
C GLU A 91 5.74 -11.08 -0.62
N VAL A 92 6.24 -11.11 0.62
CA VAL A 92 5.90 -12.16 1.58
C VAL A 92 4.42 -12.11 1.87
N ALA A 93 3.86 -10.93 2.19
CA ALA A 93 2.44 -10.75 2.43
C ALA A 93 1.56 -11.36 1.32
N ARG A 94 1.97 -11.15 0.06
CA ARG A 94 1.31 -11.67 -1.14
C ARG A 94 1.21 -13.19 -1.20
N SER A 95 2.12 -13.93 -0.56
CA SER A 95 2.08 -15.40 -0.57
C SER A 95 0.86 -15.98 0.16
N HIS A 96 0.35 -15.30 1.19
CA HIS A 96 -0.65 -15.84 2.12
C HIS A 96 -2.04 -16.03 1.48
N PRO A 97 -2.79 -17.10 1.84
CA PRO A 97 -4.12 -17.37 1.27
C PRO A 97 -5.12 -16.22 1.41
N SER A 98 -5.11 -15.51 2.54
CA SER A 98 -6.03 -14.38 2.77
C SER A 98 -5.62 -13.07 2.10
N TYR A 99 -4.46 -12.97 1.46
CA TYR A 99 -4.03 -11.73 0.81
C TYR A 99 -4.96 -11.33 -0.35
N ALA A 100 -5.40 -10.08 -0.38
CA ALA A 100 -6.18 -9.50 -1.47
C ALA A 100 -5.32 -8.60 -2.38
N SER A 101 -4.74 -7.52 -1.84
CA SER A 101 -3.84 -6.60 -2.53
C SER A 101 -2.99 -5.80 -1.54
N ALA A 102 -1.94 -5.15 -2.03
CA ALA A 102 -1.21 -4.15 -1.30
C ALA A 102 -0.96 -2.91 -2.16
N HIS A 103 -0.89 -1.76 -1.51
CA HIS A 103 -0.69 -0.46 -2.13
C HIS A 103 0.47 0.21 -1.40
N PHE A 104 1.52 0.52 -2.14
CA PHE A 104 2.69 1.22 -1.61
C PHE A 104 2.62 2.68 -2.05
N HIS A 105 2.60 3.58 -1.08
CA HIS A 105 2.32 4.99 -1.26
C HIS A 105 3.57 5.81 -0.95
N GLU A 106 3.91 6.75 -1.82
CA GLU A 106 5.00 7.72 -1.64
C GLU A 106 4.43 9.10 -1.34
N ALA A 107 5.14 9.92 -0.57
CA ALA A 107 4.71 11.26 -0.23
C ALA A 107 4.41 12.06 -1.52
N HIS A 108 3.31 12.79 -1.51
CA HIS A 108 2.87 13.62 -2.62
C HIS A 108 3.91 14.70 -2.96
N ASP A 109 4.54 15.26 -1.92
CA ASP A 109 5.83 15.94 -2.05
C ASP A 109 6.94 14.90 -2.25
N GLN A 110 7.36 14.74 -3.50
CA GLN A 110 8.37 13.76 -3.88
C GLN A 110 9.75 14.03 -3.27
N ALA A 111 10.06 15.26 -2.83
CA ALA A 111 11.34 15.52 -2.15
C ALA A 111 11.44 14.70 -0.87
N ARG A 112 10.37 14.68 -0.06
CA ARG A 112 10.28 13.91 1.20
C ARG A 112 10.48 12.40 0.99
N ALA A 113 9.97 11.88 -0.12
CA ALA A 113 10.14 10.48 -0.50
C ALA A 113 11.57 10.17 -0.99
N ILE A 114 12.17 11.06 -1.79
CA ILE A 114 13.54 10.93 -2.33
C ILE A 114 14.59 11.07 -1.23
N ASP A 115 14.44 12.05 -0.35
CA ASP A 115 15.36 12.36 0.75
C ASP A 115 15.15 11.45 1.97
N CYS A 116 14.23 10.47 1.86
CA CYS A 116 13.95 9.47 2.88
C CYS A 116 13.55 10.07 4.24
N GLU A 117 12.71 11.11 4.24
CA GLU A 117 12.16 11.72 5.46
C GLU A 117 11.19 10.80 6.21
N PRO A 118 11.05 10.97 7.54
CA PRO A 118 10.00 10.28 8.32
C PRO A 118 8.61 10.39 7.66
N HIS A 119 7.95 9.23 7.54
CA HIS A 119 6.67 9.06 6.85
C HIS A 119 6.65 9.50 5.39
N GLY A 120 7.81 9.54 4.70
CA GLY A 120 7.91 9.75 3.25
C GLY A 120 7.30 8.62 2.40
N TYR A 121 7.00 7.47 3.02
CA TYR A 121 6.22 6.37 2.45
C TYR A 121 5.23 5.82 3.49
N PHE A 122 4.19 5.12 3.03
CA PHE A 122 3.44 4.14 3.82
C PHE A 122 2.99 2.96 2.94
N ASN A 123 2.63 1.84 3.56
CA ASN A 123 2.00 0.68 2.90
C ASN A 123 0.59 0.47 3.46
N MET A 124 -0.36 0.10 2.60
CA MET A 124 -1.64 -0.49 2.99
C MET A 124 -1.78 -1.86 2.35
N THR A 125 -1.86 -2.93 3.15
CA THR A 125 -2.07 -4.31 2.68
C THR A 125 -3.42 -4.84 3.18
N LEU A 126 -4.18 -5.46 2.28
CA LEU A 126 -5.53 -5.96 2.53
C LEU A 126 -5.53 -7.49 2.66
N PHE A 127 -6.17 -7.99 3.71
CA PHE A 127 -6.39 -9.43 3.92
C PHE A 127 -7.86 -9.73 4.24
N SER A 128 -8.37 -10.86 3.75
CA SER A 128 -9.72 -11.37 4.04
C SER A 128 -9.87 -12.09 5.38
N CYS A 129 -8.86 -12.04 6.26
CA CYS A 129 -8.96 -12.50 7.65
C CYS A 129 -9.32 -11.35 8.60
N ALA A 130 -9.82 -11.69 9.79
CA ALA A 130 -10.06 -10.72 10.86
C ALA A 130 -8.73 -10.16 11.41
N PRO A 131 -8.66 -8.86 11.75
CA PRO A 131 -7.41 -8.21 12.16
C PRO A 131 -6.80 -8.79 13.43
N GLU A 132 -7.60 -9.33 14.34
CA GLU A 132 -7.14 -9.97 15.57
C GLU A 132 -6.37 -11.28 15.30
N THR A 133 -6.60 -11.93 14.14
CA THR A 133 -5.98 -13.21 13.79
C THR A 133 -4.84 -13.08 12.80
N LEU A 134 -4.54 -11.88 12.27
CA LEU A 134 -3.53 -11.70 11.22
C LEU A 134 -2.16 -12.25 11.62
N TRP A 135 -1.65 -11.87 12.80
CA TRP A 135 -0.30 -12.26 13.23
C TRP A 135 -0.18 -13.74 13.62
N ASP A 136 -1.25 -14.33 14.17
CA ASP A 136 -1.28 -15.74 14.57
C ASP A 136 -1.51 -16.68 13.37
N ALA A 137 -2.26 -16.23 12.36
CA ALA A 137 -2.47 -16.96 11.12
C ALA A 137 -1.26 -16.90 10.16
N PHE A 138 -0.41 -15.89 10.33
CA PHE A 138 0.68 -15.59 9.39
C PHE A 138 1.97 -15.15 10.10
N GLU A 139 2.53 -16.06 10.90
CA GLU A 139 3.78 -15.89 11.65
C GLU A 139 4.94 -15.41 10.75
N ASP A 140 5.11 -16.01 9.56
CA ASP A 140 6.11 -15.61 8.54
C ASP A 140 6.05 -14.12 8.17
N LEU A 141 4.86 -13.49 8.17
CA LEU A 141 4.73 -12.06 7.89
C LEU A 141 5.27 -11.21 9.02
N ARG A 142 5.05 -11.62 10.27
CA ARG A 142 5.57 -10.92 11.44
C ARG A 142 7.10 -10.97 11.47
N GLU A 143 7.68 -12.15 11.28
CA GLU A 143 9.13 -12.30 11.14
C GLU A 143 9.67 -11.48 9.95
N CYS A 144 8.97 -11.48 8.81
CA CYS A 144 9.36 -10.70 7.65
C CYS A 144 9.29 -9.18 7.90
N VAL A 145 8.31 -8.69 8.64
CA VAL A 145 8.23 -7.29 9.07
C VAL A 145 9.43 -6.93 9.95
N ASP A 146 9.74 -7.74 10.96
CA ASP A 146 10.88 -7.51 11.86
C ASP A 146 12.24 -7.54 11.11
N ILE A 147 12.38 -8.44 10.13
CA ILE A 147 13.57 -8.57 9.27
C ILE A 147 13.66 -7.41 8.25
N GLY A 148 12.55 -7.09 7.61
CA GLY A 148 12.42 -6.06 6.58
C GLY A 148 12.58 -4.64 7.11
N HIS A 149 12.54 -4.46 8.44
CA HIS A 149 12.71 -3.17 9.12
C HIS A 149 13.64 -3.28 10.35
N VAL A 150 14.60 -4.21 10.31
CA VAL A 150 15.50 -4.49 11.44
C VAL A 150 16.23 -3.23 11.94
N GLU A 151 16.22 -3.05 13.27
CA GLU A 151 16.74 -1.87 13.99
C GLU A 151 16.13 -0.52 13.55
N ARG A 152 14.93 -0.49 12.96
CA ARG A 152 14.18 0.73 12.61
C ARG A 152 12.95 0.90 13.51
N THR A 153 12.47 2.14 13.66
CA THR A 153 11.11 2.39 14.16
C THR A 153 10.12 2.40 12.99
N HIS A 154 9.06 1.59 13.14
CA HIS A 154 7.95 1.46 12.21
C HIS A 154 6.72 0.94 12.96
N HIS A 155 5.54 1.13 12.37
CA HIS A 155 4.27 0.78 12.97
C HIS A 155 3.42 -0.06 12.02
N PRO A 156 3.42 -1.41 12.17
CA PRO A 156 2.48 -2.30 11.49
C PRO A 156 1.16 -2.31 12.29
N LEU A 157 0.10 -1.77 11.69
CA LEU A 157 -1.20 -1.52 12.30
C LEU A 157 -2.25 -2.44 11.69
N PRO A 158 -2.56 -3.60 12.30
CA PRO A 158 -3.70 -4.41 11.88
C PRO A 158 -4.98 -3.67 12.28
N CYS A 159 -5.76 -3.21 11.30
CA CYS A 159 -6.97 -2.44 11.54
C CYS A 159 -8.24 -3.10 10.98
N ALA A 160 -9.35 -2.90 11.67
CA ALA A 160 -10.70 -3.07 11.15
C ALA A 160 -11.18 -1.75 10.52
N GLU A 161 -11.91 -1.82 9.40
CA GLU A 161 -12.60 -0.64 8.85
C GLU A 161 -13.95 -0.44 9.57
N ILE A 162 -14.15 0.72 10.20
CA ILE A 162 -15.22 0.93 11.20
C ILE A 162 -16.18 2.10 10.89
N ALA A 163 -15.86 2.93 9.88
CA ALA A 163 -16.77 3.91 9.26
C ALA A 163 -16.25 4.33 7.87
N ALA A 164 -17.13 4.79 6.98
CA ALA A 164 -16.77 5.37 5.68
C ALA A 164 -17.74 6.49 5.27
N THR A 165 -17.28 7.37 4.38
CA THR A 165 -18.03 8.52 3.89
C THR A 165 -17.64 8.83 2.43
N PRO A 166 -18.56 9.01 1.47
CA PRO A 166 -19.97 8.66 1.56
C PRO A 166 -20.12 7.15 1.78
N GLY A 167 -20.68 6.77 2.92
CA GLY A 167 -20.91 5.39 3.34
C GLY A 167 -22.41 5.13 3.55
N PRO A 168 -22.82 3.90 3.91
CA PRO A 168 -21.98 2.80 4.42
C PRO A 168 -21.12 2.03 3.40
N THR A 169 -21.35 2.16 2.08
CA THR A 169 -20.66 1.31 1.08
C THR A 169 -19.18 1.69 0.94
N SER A 170 -18.31 0.94 1.63
CA SER A 170 -16.85 1.14 1.54
C SER A 170 -16.33 0.86 0.12
N ALA A 171 -15.45 1.76 -0.35
CA ALA A 171 -14.77 1.59 -1.63
C ALA A 171 -13.92 0.30 -1.63
N ILE A 172 -13.26 -0.03 -0.51
CA ILE A 172 -12.50 -1.28 -0.36
C ILE A 172 -13.44 -2.48 -0.38
N ALA A 173 -14.54 -2.44 0.38
CA ALA A 173 -15.51 -3.54 0.43
C ALA A 173 -16.14 -3.85 -0.94
N SER A 174 -16.35 -2.81 -1.76
CA SER A 174 -16.83 -2.90 -3.14
C SER A 174 -15.80 -3.45 -4.15
N ALA A 175 -14.52 -3.51 -3.76
CA ALA A 175 -13.39 -3.84 -4.62
C ALA A 175 -12.45 -4.93 -4.02
N PRO A 176 -12.99 -6.02 -3.45
CA PRO A 176 -12.31 -6.83 -2.42
C PRO A 176 -11.14 -7.71 -2.91
N HIS A 177 -10.89 -7.77 -4.22
CA HIS A 177 -9.86 -8.60 -4.83
C HIS A 177 -9.05 -7.84 -5.90
N GLY A 178 -8.44 -6.71 -5.51
CA GLY A 178 -7.46 -5.98 -6.33
C GLY A 178 -8.02 -4.93 -7.28
N ALA A 179 -9.22 -4.40 -7.01
CA ALA A 179 -9.86 -3.38 -7.86
C ALA A 179 -9.77 -1.93 -7.32
N VAL A 180 -9.26 -1.69 -6.11
CA VAL A 180 -8.84 -0.34 -5.65
C VAL A 180 -7.53 0.03 -6.35
N LYS A 181 -7.61 0.29 -7.65
CA LYS A 181 -6.46 0.74 -8.45
C LYS A 181 -6.41 2.25 -8.42
N TYR A 182 -5.67 2.79 -7.46
CA TYR A 182 -5.28 4.20 -7.46
C TYR A 182 -4.58 4.51 -8.79
N ALA A 183 -5.07 5.50 -9.52
CA ALA A 183 -4.36 6.05 -10.65
C ALA A 183 -3.16 6.86 -10.15
N GLU A 184 -2.14 7.04 -11.00
CA GLU A 184 -0.96 7.88 -10.69
C GLU A 184 -1.36 9.34 -10.35
N THR A 185 -2.51 9.78 -10.87
CA THR A 185 -3.11 11.10 -10.60
C THR A 185 -3.82 11.21 -9.26
N ASP A 186 -4.18 10.09 -8.64
CA ASP A 186 -4.96 10.10 -7.41
C ASP A 186 -4.06 10.35 -6.20
N ALA A 187 -4.59 11.07 -5.21
CA ALA A 187 -3.92 11.34 -3.96
C ALA A 187 -4.69 10.71 -2.79
N THR A 188 -3.95 10.43 -1.73
CA THR A 188 -4.47 9.90 -0.48
C THR A 188 -3.97 10.76 0.66
N VAL A 189 -4.87 11.42 1.39
CA VAL A 189 -4.52 12.07 2.67
C VAL A 189 -4.69 11.03 3.77
N LEU A 190 -3.61 10.77 4.50
CA LEU A 190 -3.58 9.83 5.62
C LEU A 190 -3.49 10.64 6.93
N VAL A 191 -4.28 10.25 7.93
CA VAL A 191 -4.19 10.74 9.31
C VAL A 191 -4.11 9.55 10.25
N ALA A 192 -3.01 9.40 10.99
CA ALA A 192 -2.91 8.39 12.06
C ALA A 192 -2.80 9.08 13.43
N THR A 193 -3.67 8.70 14.38
CA THR A 193 -3.78 9.36 15.69
C THR A 193 -3.14 8.54 16.81
N PRO A 194 -2.38 9.16 17.73
CA PRO A 194 -1.75 8.46 18.84
C PRO A 194 -2.75 7.73 19.74
N ARG A 195 -2.35 6.56 20.24
CA ARG A 195 -3.07 5.84 21.29
C ARG A 195 -2.97 6.63 22.59
N GLY A 196 -4.12 6.83 23.24
CA GLY A 196 -4.24 7.68 24.43
C GLY A 196 -4.65 9.14 24.16
N GLY A 197 -4.85 9.52 22.89
CA GLY A 197 -5.49 10.80 22.53
C GLY A 197 -6.99 10.85 22.85
N ASP A 198 -7.56 12.06 22.73
CA ASP A 198 -8.96 12.41 23.02
C ASP A 198 -9.93 12.16 21.84
N LYS A 199 -9.45 11.56 20.75
CA LYS A 199 -10.22 11.38 19.52
C LYS A 199 -11.30 10.31 19.70
N GLU A 200 -12.56 10.70 19.48
CA GLU A 200 -13.73 9.81 19.51
C GLU A 200 -14.08 9.31 18.10
N LYS A 201 -14.66 8.11 17.99
CA LYS A 201 -15.05 7.51 16.71
C LYS A 201 -16.11 8.36 16.00
N GLU A 202 -17.06 8.88 16.77
CA GLU A 202 -18.26 9.56 16.31
C GLU A 202 -17.95 10.94 15.68
N ALA A 203 -16.81 11.55 16.04
CA ALA A 203 -16.36 12.86 15.57
C ALA A 203 -15.27 12.77 14.47
N TRP A 204 -15.06 11.61 13.86
CA TRP A 204 -13.89 11.35 13.02
C TRP A 204 -13.76 12.24 11.80
N GLU A 205 -14.86 12.54 11.09
CA GLU A 205 -14.80 13.39 9.89
C GLU A 205 -14.27 14.80 10.21
N ALA A 206 -14.63 15.31 11.39
CA ALA A 206 -14.19 16.61 11.88
C ALA A 206 -12.72 16.58 12.33
N TRP A 207 -12.31 15.65 13.21
CA TRP A 207 -10.92 15.65 13.71
C TRP A 207 -9.89 15.19 12.68
N SER A 208 -10.28 14.48 11.62
CA SER A 208 -9.37 14.09 10.54
C SER A 208 -9.33 15.09 9.37
N GLY A 209 -10.14 16.15 9.41
CA GLY A 209 -10.24 17.13 8.33
C GLY A 209 -10.93 16.62 7.06
N VAL A 210 -11.69 15.52 7.14
CA VAL A 210 -12.45 14.95 6.00
C VAL A 210 -13.53 15.90 5.51
N ASP A 211 -14.21 16.61 6.42
CA ASP A 211 -15.19 17.63 6.03
C ASP A 211 -14.56 18.75 5.20
N ALA A 212 -13.39 19.23 5.62
CA ALA A 212 -12.63 20.26 4.91
C ALA A 212 -12.10 19.73 3.56
N ALA A 213 -11.62 18.49 3.50
CA ALA A 213 -11.20 17.86 2.24
C ALA A 213 -12.37 17.70 1.25
N ARG A 214 -13.58 17.34 1.75
CA ARG A 214 -14.79 17.25 0.94
C ARG A 214 -15.19 18.62 0.37
N GLU A 215 -15.10 19.67 1.18
CA GLU A 215 -15.36 21.05 0.74
C GLU A 215 -14.32 21.55 -0.27
N SER A 216 -13.02 21.36 -0.01
CA SER A 216 -11.94 21.87 -0.85
C SER A 216 -11.78 21.14 -2.18
N CYS A 217 -12.08 19.83 -2.21
CA CYS A 217 -11.87 18.99 -3.39
C CYS A 217 -13.15 18.75 -4.22
N GLY A 218 -14.34 18.98 -3.66
CA GLY A 218 -15.61 18.90 -4.38
C GLY A 218 -15.79 17.56 -5.11
N GLU A 219 -16.01 17.59 -6.43
CA GLU A 219 -16.17 16.38 -7.26
C GLU A 219 -14.92 15.46 -7.31
N THR A 220 -13.76 15.95 -6.90
CA THR A 220 -12.54 15.13 -6.79
C THR A 220 -12.41 14.41 -5.45
N PHE A 221 -13.25 14.71 -4.45
CA PHE A 221 -13.36 13.89 -3.25
C PHE A 221 -14.07 12.58 -3.58
N LEU A 222 -13.37 11.44 -3.51
CA LEU A 222 -13.95 10.12 -3.78
C LEU A 222 -14.59 9.52 -2.52
N GLY A 223 -13.98 9.77 -1.37
CA GLY A 223 -14.45 9.30 -0.08
C GLY A 223 -13.36 9.34 0.99
N ALA A 224 -13.71 8.95 2.21
CA ALA A 224 -12.79 8.65 3.28
C ALA A 224 -13.29 7.45 4.10
N SER A 225 -12.38 6.84 4.86
CA SER A 225 -12.66 5.69 5.73
C SER A 225 -11.86 5.78 7.02
N LEU A 226 -12.49 5.39 8.13
CA LEU A 226 -11.91 5.28 9.46
C LEU A 226 -11.60 3.82 9.77
N HIS A 227 -10.39 3.58 10.25
CA HIS A 227 -9.86 2.27 10.62
C HIS A 227 -9.40 2.31 12.08
N GLU A 228 -9.72 1.28 12.87
CA GLU A 228 -9.25 1.16 14.25
C GLU A 228 -8.26 0.00 14.39
N CYS A 229 -7.08 0.28 14.94
CA CYS A 229 -6.02 -0.69 15.15
C CYS A 229 -6.32 -1.54 16.39
N VAL A 230 -6.45 -2.85 16.17
CA VAL A 230 -6.83 -3.83 17.22
C VAL A 230 -5.67 -4.15 18.17
N ASP A 231 -4.43 -3.86 17.78
CA ASP A 231 -3.28 -4.01 18.67
C ASP A 231 -3.25 -2.91 19.74
N ALA A 232 -3.61 -3.26 20.96
CA ALA A 232 -3.61 -2.36 22.11
C ALA A 232 -2.21 -1.86 22.52
N ALA A 233 -1.13 -2.53 22.09
CA ALA A 233 0.25 -2.09 22.32
C ALA A 233 0.76 -1.09 21.25
N SER A 234 0.03 -0.92 20.15
CA SER A 234 0.41 0.01 19.08
C SER A 234 0.40 1.46 19.54
N ALA A 235 1.38 2.24 19.07
CA ALA A 235 1.47 3.69 19.27
C ALA A 235 0.31 4.48 18.66
N TYR A 236 -0.43 3.91 17.69
CA TYR A 236 -1.55 4.56 17.01
C TYR A 236 -2.87 3.79 17.25
N ARG A 237 -3.98 4.53 17.35
CA ARG A 237 -5.33 3.96 17.53
C ARG A 237 -6.13 4.00 16.25
N PHE A 238 -6.36 5.20 15.70
CA PHE A 238 -7.16 5.35 14.49
C PHE A 238 -6.28 5.74 13.31
N VAL A 239 -6.63 5.21 12.14
CA VAL A 239 -6.09 5.64 10.85
C VAL A 239 -7.27 6.07 9.98
N VAL A 240 -7.21 7.27 9.44
CA VAL A 240 -8.15 7.77 8.43
C VAL A 240 -7.45 7.84 7.09
N ARG A 241 -8.11 7.31 6.06
CA ARG A 241 -7.68 7.41 4.65
C ARG A 241 -8.72 8.21 3.89
N THR A 242 -8.33 9.34 3.31
CA THR A 242 -9.15 10.18 2.43
C THR A 242 -8.65 10.09 1.00
N GLU A 243 -9.52 9.76 0.06
CA GLU A 243 -9.20 9.51 -1.35
C GLU A 243 -9.63 10.68 -2.24
N LEU A 244 -8.67 11.22 -2.99
CA LEU A 244 -8.82 12.39 -3.84
C LEU A 244 -8.47 12.02 -5.30
N GLY A 245 -9.48 11.88 -6.15
CA GLY A 245 -9.36 11.41 -7.53
C GLY A 245 -9.05 12.54 -8.50
N GLY A 246 -7.81 12.62 -8.98
CA GLY A 246 -7.37 13.65 -9.92
C GLY A 246 -7.48 15.09 -9.41
N ALA A 247 -7.44 15.30 -8.09
CA ALA A 247 -7.38 16.62 -7.47
C ALA A 247 -6.09 17.37 -7.87
N SER A 248 -6.14 18.71 -7.91
CA SER A 248 -4.94 19.52 -8.15
C SER A 248 -4.02 19.50 -6.92
N ASP A 249 -2.72 19.76 -7.14
CA ASP A 249 -1.73 19.73 -6.06
C ASP A 249 -2.04 20.78 -4.98
N GLU A 250 -2.65 21.92 -5.34
CA GLU A 250 -3.12 22.94 -4.39
C GLU A 250 -4.30 22.45 -3.54
N ALA A 251 -5.23 21.69 -4.14
CA ALA A 251 -6.37 21.13 -3.41
C ALA A 251 -5.93 20.00 -2.46
N VAL A 252 -4.97 19.16 -2.88
CA VAL A 252 -4.35 18.14 -2.03
C VAL A 252 -3.58 18.78 -0.88
N ALA A 253 -2.82 19.84 -1.13
CA ALA A 253 -2.13 20.60 -0.08
C ALA A 253 -3.13 21.22 0.91
N ALA A 254 -4.19 21.88 0.44
CA ALA A 254 -5.22 22.47 1.30
C ALA A 254 -5.91 21.44 2.19
N ALA A 255 -6.29 20.28 1.63
CA ALA A 255 -6.86 19.17 2.40
C ALA A 255 -5.88 18.62 3.46
N THR A 256 -4.58 18.55 3.13
CA THR A 256 -3.53 18.07 4.06
C THR A 256 -3.28 19.05 5.21
N GLU A 257 -3.23 20.35 4.95
CA GLU A 257 -3.08 21.36 6.00
C GLU A 257 -4.33 21.42 6.90
N ALA A 258 -5.53 21.30 6.33
CA ALA A 258 -6.76 21.21 7.11
C ALA A 258 -6.79 19.96 8.01
N ALA A 259 -6.39 18.80 7.49
CA ALA A 259 -6.23 17.58 8.27
C ALA A 259 -5.19 17.72 9.39
N ARG A 260 -4.06 18.40 9.14
CA ARG A 260 -3.02 18.65 10.15
C ARG A 260 -3.52 19.57 11.27
N ALA A 261 -4.24 20.63 10.91
CA ALA A 261 -4.84 21.55 11.87
C ALA A 261 -5.94 20.89 12.73
N ALA A 262 -6.72 19.95 12.16
CA ALA A 262 -7.80 19.26 12.86
C ALA A 262 -7.32 18.09 13.74
N ALA A 263 -6.32 17.33 13.27
CA ALA A 263 -5.81 16.17 13.98
C ALA A 263 -5.09 16.57 15.27
N GLY A 264 -4.31 17.66 15.23
CA GLY A 264 -3.54 18.17 16.36
C GLY A 264 -2.21 17.42 16.58
N ASP A 265 -1.57 17.74 17.70
CA ASP A 265 -0.20 17.31 17.98
C ASP A 265 -0.05 15.77 18.08
N GLY A 266 1.09 15.27 17.59
CA GLY A 266 1.43 13.85 17.59
C GLY A 266 0.75 13.01 16.51
N ALA A 267 -0.24 13.54 15.78
CA ALA A 267 -0.81 12.84 14.63
C ALA A 267 0.16 12.83 13.43
N ILE A 268 0.29 11.67 12.77
CA ILE A 268 0.93 11.60 11.46
C ILE A 268 -0.08 12.11 10.44
N VAL A 269 0.25 13.18 9.71
CA VAL A 269 -0.59 13.71 8.62
C VAL A 269 0.25 13.98 7.37
N GLY A 270 -0.14 13.34 6.26
CA GLY A 270 0.50 13.52 4.96
C GLY A 270 -0.41 13.20 3.79
N ALA A 271 -0.17 13.86 2.65
CA ALA A 271 -0.66 13.44 1.36
C ALA A 271 0.33 12.52 0.66
N TYR A 272 -0.20 11.55 -0.07
CA TYR A 272 0.55 10.51 -0.74
C TYR A 272 -0.03 10.20 -2.12
N ARG A 273 0.80 9.67 -3.03
CA ARG A 273 0.39 9.08 -4.31
C ARG A 273 0.74 7.59 -4.31
N CYS A 274 -0.07 6.75 -4.95
CA CYS A 274 0.24 5.32 -5.05
C CYS A 274 1.41 5.11 -6.03
N ALA A 275 2.55 4.64 -5.52
CA ALA A 275 3.71 4.28 -6.32
C ALA A 275 3.58 2.86 -6.89
N PHE A 276 3.03 1.92 -6.12
CA PHE A 276 2.89 0.52 -6.53
C PHE A 276 1.54 -0.07 -6.10
N ASN A 277 0.77 -0.55 -7.08
CA ASN A 277 -0.33 -1.48 -6.85
C ASN A 277 0.20 -2.92 -6.98
N ILE A 278 0.05 -3.73 -5.93
CA ILE A 278 0.57 -5.09 -5.82
C ILE A 278 -0.62 -6.06 -5.73
N GLU A 279 -1.00 -6.62 -6.86
CA GLU A 279 -2.08 -7.61 -6.97
C GLU A 279 -1.60 -9.01 -6.58
N LYS A 280 -2.55 -9.91 -6.25
CA LYS A 280 -2.26 -11.32 -5.91
C LYS A 280 -1.51 -12.05 -7.03
N GLU A 281 -1.80 -11.72 -8.28
CA GLU A 281 -1.15 -12.25 -9.49
C GLU A 281 -0.42 -11.14 -10.28
N GLY A 282 0.53 -11.55 -11.13
CA GLY A 282 1.34 -10.66 -11.94
C GLY A 282 2.64 -10.20 -11.27
N ALA A 283 3.45 -9.42 -11.97
CA ALA A 283 4.62 -8.76 -11.37
C ALA A 283 4.19 -7.38 -10.83
N PRO A 284 4.58 -6.98 -9.60
CA PRO A 284 4.26 -5.66 -9.08
C PRO A 284 4.83 -4.57 -10.01
N ALA A 285 3.94 -3.71 -10.51
CA ALA A 285 4.23 -2.81 -11.62
C ALA A 285 5.23 -1.72 -11.18
N GLY A 286 6.50 -1.86 -11.54
CA GLY A 286 7.57 -0.89 -11.25
C GLY A 286 8.49 -1.23 -10.07
N ALA A 287 8.24 -2.31 -9.32
CA ALA A 287 8.94 -2.59 -8.06
C ALA A 287 10.44 -2.90 -8.19
N LEU A 288 10.93 -3.26 -9.38
CA LEU A 288 12.36 -3.47 -9.61
C LEU A 288 13.05 -2.15 -9.99
N PRO A 289 14.23 -1.81 -9.42
CA PRO A 289 15.03 -0.65 -9.85
C PRO A 289 15.30 -0.61 -11.35
N ALA A 290 15.44 -1.79 -11.99
CA ALA A 290 15.55 -1.93 -13.44
C ALA A 290 14.30 -1.45 -14.20
N VAL A 291 13.09 -1.64 -13.65
CA VAL A 291 11.85 -1.14 -14.25
C VAL A 291 11.70 0.36 -14.01
N ARG A 292 12.11 0.90 -12.85
CA ARG A 292 12.19 2.35 -12.61
C ARG A 292 13.14 3.04 -13.60
N GLU A 293 14.33 2.49 -13.82
CA GLU A 293 15.29 2.96 -14.85
C GLU A 293 14.69 2.92 -16.27
N VAL A 294 13.95 1.86 -16.61
CA VAL A 294 13.28 1.75 -17.92
C VAL A 294 12.11 2.72 -18.05
N GLN A 295 11.29 2.92 -17.01
CA GLN A 295 10.18 3.88 -17.00
C GLN A 295 10.69 5.32 -17.06
N LYS A 296 11.75 5.64 -16.31
CA LYS A 296 12.46 6.93 -16.39
C LYS A 296 12.96 7.19 -17.81
N LYS A 297 13.68 6.25 -18.41
CA LYS A 297 14.15 6.35 -19.81
C LYS A 297 13.02 6.46 -20.82
N GLN A 298 11.88 5.78 -20.61
CA GLN A 298 10.69 5.91 -21.45
C GLN A 298 10.00 7.27 -21.31
N ARG A 299 10.00 7.86 -20.10
CA ARG A 299 9.46 9.20 -19.84
C ARG A 299 10.35 10.27 -20.46
N GLU A 300 11.65 10.22 -20.21
CA GLU A 300 12.66 11.09 -20.84
C GLU A 300 12.60 11.01 -22.37
N ALA A 301 12.47 9.80 -22.95
CA ALA A 301 12.33 9.62 -24.40
C ALA A 301 11.02 10.20 -24.97
N LYS A 302 9.90 10.13 -24.24
CA LYS A 302 8.64 10.78 -24.64
C LYS A 302 8.75 12.30 -24.60
N GLU A 303 9.36 12.85 -23.56
CA GLU A 303 9.57 14.29 -23.39
C GLU A 303 10.55 14.85 -24.45
N GLN A 304 11.59 14.10 -24.81
CA GLN A 304 12.50 14.43 -25.92
C GLN A 304 11.82 14.31 -27.29
N GLY A 305 11.03 13.24 -27.50
CA GLY A 305 10.27 13.04 -28.74
C GLY A 305 9.24 14.15 -29.02
N PHE A 306 8.62 14.69 -27.98
CA PHE A 306 7.76 15.88 -28.10
C PHE A 306 8.53 17.15 -28.47
N LYS A 307 9.73 17.35 -27.90
CA LYS A 307 10.60 18.50 -28.23
C LYS A 307 11.13 18.44 -29.66
N SER A 308 11.41 17.25 -30.20
CA SER A 308 11.83 17.08 -31.61
C SER A 308 10.70 17.21 -32.64
N ALA A 309 9.44 17.17 -32.22
CA ALA A 309 8.27 17.32 -33.10
C ALA A 309 7.72 18.76 -33.15
N ALA A 310 8.32 19.68 -32.37
CA ALA A 310 7.91 21.07 -32.23
C ALA A 310 9.02 22.07 -32.64
N ALA A 311 9.99 21.61 -33.44
CA ALA A 311 11.13 22.37 -33.96
C ALA A 311 11.19 22.25 -35.49
#